data_AF-A0A3A4XBF2-F1
#
_entry.id   AF-A0A3A4XBF2-F1
#
_cell.length_a   1.000
_cell.length_b   1.000
_cell.length_c   1.000
_cell.angle_alpha   90.00
_cell.angle_beta   90.00
_cell.angle_gamma   90.00
#
_symmetry.space_group_name_H-M   'P 1'
#
loop_
_entity.id
_entity.type
_entity.pdbx_description
1 polymer ?
#
loop_
_entity_poly.entity_id
_entity_poly.type
_entity_poly.pdbx_seq_one_letter_code
_entity_poly.pdbx_strand_id
1 'polypeptide(L)'
;MDDFLHNLRSGKLKQVDRTNRSYNDQQFKGGPRRNMDRRKGHYDNKESSERLHAIKEVLETLAESQKRMTEAYLARTRAEERKARAMEVLAKNLYRMLNPNAADADELFALEQPESPREQTRPAYESAQANHTAEAEQEAFSDESQALNDSAEEMDTYSAEADEVANEDEMQATGEGQAESSGRLTEVDRQTLFRTIDQMRGEGYGWEKIARHISSQGYPTVSGKGSWRGIMVKNLFERMATAS
;
A
#
# COMPACT_ATOMS: atom_id res chain seq x y z
N MET A 1 34.76 14.07 -10.93
CA MET A 1 33.44 13.89 -10.29
C MET A 1 33.01 12.41 -10.37
N ASP A 2 33.98 11.47 -10.38
CA ASP A 2 33.74 10.04 -10.66
C ASP A 2 33.88 9.12 -9.44
N ASP A 3 34.44 9.62 -8.33
CA ASP A 3 34.64 8.83 -7.11
C ASP A 3 33.32 8.41 -6.44
N PHE A 4 32.23 9.15 -6.69
CA PHE A 4 30.92 8.83 -6.13
C PHE A 4 30.32 7.54 -6.74
N LEU A 5 30.51 7.33 -8.05
CA LEU A 5 30.01 6.14 -8.73
C LEU A 5 30.82 4.89 -8.39
N HIS A 6 32.13 5.03 -8.20
CA HIS A 6 32.97 3.92 -7.76
C HIS A 6 32.63 3.46 -6.33
N ASN A 7 32.23 4.38 -5.44
CA ASN A 7 31.79 4.03 -4.09
C ASN A 7 30.41 3.34 -4.06
N LEU A 8 29.48 3.70 -4.96
CA LEU A 8 28.21 2.98 -5.08
C LEU A 8 28.40 1.56 -5.65
N ARG A 9 29.29 1.39 -6.63
CA ARG A 9 29.48 0.10 -7.30
C ARG A 9 30.33 -0.89 -6.51
N SER A 10 31.26 -0.40 -5.68
CA SER A 10 32.16 -1.26 -4.91
C SER A 10 31.58 -1.76 -3.59
N GLY A 11 30.40 -1.30 -3.17
CA GLY A 11 29.77 -1.69 -1.90
C GLY A 11 30.59 -1.32 -0.65
N LYS A 12 31.73 -0.64 -0.80
CA LYS A 12 32.59 -0.15 0.30
C LYS A 12 32.12 1.20 0.82
N LEU A 13 30.79 1.41 0.91
CA LEU A 13 30.28 2.46 1.77
C LEU A 13 30.52 1.99 3.21
N LYS A 14 31.77 2.15 3.67
CA LYS A 14 32.13 2.02 5.07
C LYS A 14 31.16 2.93 5.81
N GLN A 15 30.19 2.33 6.46
CA GLN A 15 29.49 3.03 7.52
C GLN A 15 30.60 3.54 8.42
N VAL A 16 30.69 4.86 8.55
CA VAL A 16 31.48 5.46 9.61
C VAL A 16 30.86 4.89 10.86
N ASP A 17 31.50 3.87 11.42
CA ASP A 17 31.23 3.36 12.75
C ASP A 17 31.26 4.58 13.66
N ARG A 18 30.07 5.08 13.97
CA ARG A 18 29.83 6.10 14.99
C ARG A 18 30.01 5.50 16.37
N THR A 19 30.98 4.60 16.55
CA THR A 19 31.56 4.25 17.84
C THR A 19 32.46 5.39 18.29
N ASN A 20 31.88 6.57 18.43
CA ASN A 20 32.42 7.65 19.24
C ASN A 20 32.11 7.32 20.71
N ARG A 21 32.66 6.20 21.20
CA ARG A 21 32.67 5.87 22.63
C ARG A 21 34.07 6.20 23.13
N SER A 22 34.23 7.47 23.48
CA SER A 22 35.46 8.00 24.05
C SER A 22 35.79 7.26 25.35
N TYR A 23 37.08 6.96 25.46
CA TYR A 23 37.79 6.45 26.62
C TYR A 23 37.42 7.17 27.92
N ASN A 24 36.88 6.42 28.88
CA ASN A 24 37.23 6.45 30.30
C ASN A 24 36.16 5.64 31.03
N ASP A 25 36.42 4.37 31.31
CA ASP A 25 36.43 3.89 32.69
C ASP A 25 36.80 2.40 32.76
N GLN A 26 37.46 2.05 33.85
CA GLN A 26 37.68 0.71 34.41
C GLN A 26 38.87 -0.12 33.88
N GLN A 27 40.03 0.34 34.36
CA GLN A 27 41.13 -0.47 34.91
C GLN A 27 40.71 -1.56 35.93
N PHE A 28 39.62 -2.31 35.72
CA PHE A 28 39.29 -3.45 36.57
C PHE A 28 40.01 -4.72 36.09
N LYS A 29 41.11 -4.97 36.79
CA LYS A 29 41.94 -6.17 36.79
C LYS A 29 41.10 -7.45 36.67
N GLY A 30 41.53 -8.29 35.74
CA GLY A 30 41.04 -9.65 35.57
C GLY A 30 41.12 -10.46 36.85
N GLY A 31 39.94 -10.92 37.29
CA GLY A 31 39.76 -12.04 38.21
C GLY A 31 39.66 -13.37 37.43
N PRO A 32 39.97 -14.50 38.08
CA PRO A 32 40.33 -15.73 37.41
C PRO A 32 39.15 -16.43 36.74
N ARG A 33 39.43 -16.95 35.55
CA ARG A 33 38.61 -17.89 34.77
C ARG A 33 38.15 -19.05 35.67
N ARG A 34 36.90 -19.00 36.11
CA ARG A 34 36.13 -20.14 36.64
C ARG A 34 34.89 -20.24 35.76
N ASN A 35 34.87 -21.27 34.92
CA ASN A 35 34.18 -22.55 35.16
C ASN A 35 32.87 -22.50 34.37
N MET A 36 32.84 -23.11 33.18
CA MET A 36 32.13 -24.38 32.98
C MET A 36 30.70 -24.39 33.51
N ASP A 37 29.92 -23.35 33.18
CA ASP A 37 28.47 -23.42 33.17
C ASP A 37 27.92 -23.33 31.74
N ARG A 38 28.36 -24.30 30.92
CA ARG A 38 27.70 -24.65 29.65
C ARG A 38 26.40 -25.43 29.90
N ARG A 39 25.66 -25.12 30.97
CA ARG A 39 24.34 -25.70 31.23
C ARG A 39 23.27 -24.67 30.91
N LYS A 40 22.78 -24.81 29.67
CA LYS A 40 21.35 -24.79 29.39
C LYS A 40 20.66 -23.43 29.61
N GLY A 41 21.09 -22.43 28.84
CA GLY A 41 20.24 -21.29 28.49
C GLY A 41 19.17 -21.72 27.49
N HIS A 42 18.17 -22.49 27.94
CA HIS A 42 17.05 -22.95 27.12
C HIS A 42 15.90 -21.90 27.04
N TYR A 43 16.12 -20.68 27.52
CA TYR A 43 15.04 -19.71 27.74
C TYR A 43 14.93 -18.58 26.69
N ASP A 44 15.86 -18.43 25.76
CA ASP A 44 15.76 -17.41 24.68
C ASP A 44 14.94 -17.88 23.46
N ASN A 45 14.48 -19.14 23.42
CA ASN A 45 13.73 -19.65 22.27
C ASN A 45 12.27 -19.18 22.20
N LYS A 46 11.67 -18.76 23.32
CA LYS A 46 10.28 -18.32 23.29
C LYS A 46 10.15 -16.95 22.64
N GLU A 47 11.01 -16.00 23.02
CA GLU A 47 11.08 -14.70 22.35
C GLU A 47 11.53 -14.82 20.89
N SER A 48 12.43 -15.76 20.57
CA SER A 48 12.83 -15.96 19.17
C SER A 48 11.66 -16.46 18.32
N SER A 49 10.77 -17.30 18.85
CA SER A 49 9.57 -17.77 18.14
C SER A 49 8.56 -16.66 17.86
N GLU A 50 8.33 -15.76 18.81
CA GLU A 50 7.44 -14.60 18.61
C GLU A 50 8.02 -13.63 17.58
N ARG A 51 9.34 -13.37 17.63
CA ARG A 51 10.04 -12.57 16.62
C ARG A 51 9.97 -13.21 15.23
N LEU A 52 10.11 -14.53 15.13
CA LEU A 52 9.98 -15.25 13.86
C LEU A 52 8.55 -15.16 13.31
N HIS A 53 7.53 -15.21 14.18
CA HIS A 53 6.14 -15.04 13.76
C HIS A 53 5.89 -13.62 13.21
N ALA A 54 6.35 -12.59 13.91
CA ALA A 54 6.26 -11.21 13.45
C ALA A 54 6.98 -11.00 12.10
N ILE A 55 8.17 -11.60 11.91
CA ILE A 55 8.87 -11.56 10.62
C ILE A 55 8.04 -12.26 9.53
N LYS A 56 7.42 -13.40 9.83
CA LYS A 56 6.56 -14.12 8.89
C LYS A 56 5.38 -13.26 8.44
N GLU A 57 4.66 -12.62 9.36
CA GLU A 57 3.54 -11.72 9.01
C GLU A 57 4.00 -10.54 8.13
N VAL A 58 5.18 -9.97 8.42
CA VAL A 58 5.76 -8.90 7.58
C VAL A 58 6.11 -9.42 6.17
N LEU A 59 6.62 -10.64 6.05
CA LEU A 59 6.91 -11.25 4.75
C LEU A 59 5.63 -11.60 3.97
N GLU A 60 4.59 -12.08 4.63
CA GLU A 60 3.28 -12.36 4.02
C GLU A 60 2.64 -11.08 3.51
N THR A 61 2.61 -10.02 4.32
CA THR A 61 2.10 -8.71 3.89
C THR A 61 2.91 -8.10 2.74
N LEU A 62 4.23 -8.29 2.72
CA LEU A 62 5.07 -7.87 1.60
C LEU A 62 4.76 -8.66 0.32
N ALA A 63 4.61 -9.99 0.43
CA ALA A 63 4.28 -10.85 -0.70
C ALA A 63 2.89 -10.51 -1.28
N GLU A 64 1.90 -10.26 -0.42
CA GLU A 64 0.58 -9.78 -0.85
C GLU A 64 0.64 -8.42 -1.55
N SER A 65 1.46 -7.49 -1.04
CA SER A 65 1.67 -6.18 -1.66
C SER A 65 2.28 -6.30 -3.05
N GLN A 66 3.30 -7.15 -3.21
CA GLN A 66 3.90 -7.44 -4.51
C GLN A 66 2.89 -8.08 -5.47
N LYS A 67 2.09 -9.04 -5.00
CA LYS A 67 1.02 -9.67 -5.79
C LYS A 67 -0.02 -8.65 -6.27
N ARG A 68 -0.47 -7.74 -5.39
CA ARG A 68 -1.41 -6.67 -5.78
C ARG A 68 -0.80 -5.72 -6.80
N MET A 69 0.49 -5.40 -6.66
CA MET A 69 1.21 -4.54 -7.60
C MET A 69 1.30 -5.19 -8.99
N THR A 70 1.67 -6.48 -9.08
CA THR A 70 1.74 -7.19 -10.37
C THR A 70 0.38 -7.34 -11.02
N GLU A 71 -0.66 -7.64 -10.24
CA GLU A 71 -2.05 -7.70 -10.73
C GLU A 71 -2.52 -6.35 -11.28
N ALA A 72 -2.22 -5.24 -10.58
CA ALA A 72 -2.55 -3.89 -11.05
C ALA A 72 -1.83 -3.55 -12.37
N TYR A 73 -0.56 -3.95 -12.53
CA TYR A 73 0.15 -3.78 -13.80
C TYR A 73 -0.48 -4.58 -14.93
N LEU A 74 -0.83 -5.85 -14.69
CA LEU A 74 -1.50 -6.69 -15.70
C LEU A 74 -2.87 -6.12 -16.09
N ALA A 75 -3.65 -5.63 -15.14
CA ALA A 75 -4.94 -4.99 -15.39
C ALA A 75 -4.78 -3.73 -16.25
N ARG A 76 -3.74 -2.92 -15.97
CA ARG A 76 -3.40 -1.75 -16.77
C ARG A 76 -3.00 -2.14 -18.20
N THR A 77 -2.12 -3.11 -18.39
CA THR A 77 -1.71 -3.58 -19.72
C THR A 77 -2.91 -4.07 -20.53
N ARG A 78 -3.83 -4.85 -19.92
CA ARG A 78 -5.07 -5.27 -20.60
C ARG A 78 -6.00 -4.12 -20.97
N ALA A 79 -6.03 -3.04 -20.17
CA ALA A 79 -6.81 -1.86 -20.51
C ALA A 79 -6.17 -1.09 -21.68
N GLU A 80 -4.86 -0.97 -21.69
CA GLU A 80 -4.09 -0.35 -22.77
C GLU A 80 -4.23 -1.15 -24.09
N GLU A 81 -4.18 -2.47 -24.04
CA GLU A 81 -4.43 -3.35 -25.20
C GLU A 81 -5.83 -3.15 -25.79
N ARG A 82 -6.87 -3.07 -24.94
CA ARG A 82 -8.24 -2.80 -25.39
C ARG A 82 -8.35 -1.44 -26.06
N LYS A 83 -7.67 -0.42 -25.51
CA LYS A 83 -7.60 0.92 -26.12
C LYS A 83 -6.91 0.87 -27.48
N ALA A 84 -5.78 0.16 -27.60
CA ALA A 84 -5.07 0.00 -28.85
C ALA A 84 -5.95 -0.66 -29.92
N ARG A 85 -6.63 -1.76 -29.58
CA ARG A 85 -7.58 -2.44 -30.49
C ARG A 85 -8.71 -1.54 -30.94
N ALA A 86 -9.28 -0.74 -30.03
CA ALA A 86 -10.33 0.22 -30.40
C ALA A 86 -9.80 1.30 -31.37
N MET A 87 -8.58 1.80 -31.14
CA MET A 87 -7.94 2.76 -32.05
C MET A 87 -7.64 2.15 -33.43
N GLU A 88 -7.22 0.89 -33.47
CA GLU A 88 -6.99 0.15 -34.72
C GLU A 88 -8.28 0.01 -35.54
N VAL A 89 -9.39 -0.37 -34.90
CA VAL A 89 -10.71 -0.45 -35.56
C VAL A 89 -11.14 0.90 -36.12
N LEU A 90 -10.95 1.98 -35.37
CA LEU A 90 -11.24 3.33 -35.84
C LEU A 90 -10.37 3.74 -37.03
N ALA A 91 -9.05 3.49 -36.96
CA ALA A 91 -8.13 3.78 -38.04
C ALA A 91 -8.49 3.02 -39.32
N LYS A 92 -8.83 1.72 -39.19
CA LYS A 92 -9.29 0.88 -40.29
C LYS A 92 -10.58 1.42 -40.93
N ASN A 93 -11.54 1.85 -40.12
CA ASN A 93 -12.79 2.45 -40.62
C ASN A 93 -12.55 3.79 -41.34
N LEU A 94 -11.71 4.67 -40.78
CA LEU A 94 -11.34 5.93 -41.42
C LEU A 94 -10.63 5.70 -42.74
N TYR A 95 -9.73 4.71 -42.81
CA TYR A 95 -9.03 4.36 -44.03
C TYR A 95 -9.99 3.90 -45.14
N ARG A 96 -10.97 3.04 -44.80
CA ARG A 96 -12.01 2.59 -45.76
C ARG A 96 -12.89 3.74 -46.25
N MET A 97 -13.21 4.71 -45.39
CA MET A 97 -13.99 5.89 -45.80
C MET A 97 -13.21 6.79 -46.76
N LEU A 98 -11.90 6.93 -46.55
CA LEU A 98 -11.03 7.75 -47.41
C LEU A 98 -10.70 7.03 -48.73
N ASN A 99 -10.66 5.70 -48.73
CA ASN A 99 -10.28 4.87 -49.88
C ASN A 99 -11.33 3.78 -50.14
N PRO A 100 -12.49 4.10 -50.73
CA PRO A 100 -13.58 3.13 -50.91
C PRO A 100 -13.23 1.94 -51.82
N ASN A 101 -12.22 2.07 -52.68
CA ASN A 101 -11.76 1.01 -53.59
C ASN A 101 -10.58 0.20 -53.04
N ALA A 102 -10.08 0.51 -51.84
CA ALA A 102 -8.94 -0.18 -51.24
C ALA A 102 -9.39 -1.50 -50.58
N ALA A 103 -9.26 -2.60 -51.33
CA ALA A 103 -9.53 -3.96 -50.84
C ALA A 103 -8.43 -4.50 -49.91
N ASP A 104 -7.27 -3.84 -49.90
CA ASP A 104 -6.04 -4.16 -49.14
C ASP A 104 -6.03 -3.58 -47.71
N ALA A 105 -7.09 -2.88 -47.30
CA ALA A 105 -7.21 -2.31 -45.94
C ALA A 105 -7.08 -3.36 -44.83
N ASP A 106 -7.44 -4.61 -45.10
CA ASP A 106 -7.34 -5.69 -44.12
C ASP A 106 -5.91 -6.24 -44.03
N GLU A 107 -5.16 -6.22 -45.14
CA GLU A 107 -3.77 -6.68 -45.21
C GLU A 107 -2.80 -5.65 -44.60
N LEU A 108 -3.05 -4.35 -44.84
CA LEU A 108 -2.27 -3.24 -44.27
C LEU A 108 -2.36 -3.16 -42.74
N PHE A 109 -3.54 -3.42 -42.17
CA PHE A 109 -3.77 -3.39 -40.73
C PHE A 109 -3.65 -4.77 -40.08
N ALA A 110 -3.43 -5.83 -40.84
CA ALA A 110 -2.99 -7.13 -40.32
C ALA A 110 -1.53 -7.11 -39.83
N LEU A 111 -0.92 -5.92 -39.72
CA LEU A 111 0.38 -5.64 -39.13
C LEU A 111 0.61 -6.59 -37.96
N GLU A 112 1.54 -7.51 -38.23
CA GLU A 112 2.05 -8.58 -37.38
C GLU A 112 1.50 -8.46 -35.97
N GLN A 113 0.52 -9.31 -35.63
CA GLN A 113 0.38 -9.70 -34.22
C GLN A 113 1.80 -9.94 -33.75
N PRO A 114 2.32 -9.16 -32.78
CA PRO A 114 3.72 -9.28 -32.39
C PRO A 114 3.91 -10.76 -32.10
N GLU A 115 4.71 -11.45 -32.94
CA GLU A 115 4.96 -12.87 -32.75
C GLU A 115 5.25 -13.01 -31.27
N SER A 116 4.40 -13.77 -30.56
CA SER A 116 4.35 -13.82 -29.10
C SER A 116 5.79 -13.70 -28.60
N PRO A 117 6.14 -12.67 -27.80
CA PRO A 117 7.53 -12.25 -27.62
C PRO A 117 8.43 -13.48 -27.55
N ARG A 118 9.16 -13.78 -28.64
CA ARG A 118 10.05 -14.94 -28.68
C ARG A 118 10.92 -14.80 -27.46
N GLU A 119 10.72 -15.70 -26.51
CA GLU A 119 11.29 -15.75 -25.16
C GLU A 119 12.60 -14.96 -25.06
N GLN A 120 12.50 -13.63 -24.91
CA GLN A 120 13.67 -12.80 -24.73
C GLN A 120 14.03 -12.95 -23.27
N THR A 121 14.78 -14.02 -23.01
CA THR A 121 15.58 -14.25 -21.82
C THR A 121 14.84 -13.93 -20.54
N ARG A 122 14.03 -14.89 -20.08
CA ARG A 122 13.89 -15.10 -18.64
C ARG A 122 15.30 -14.98 -18.02
N PRO A 123 15.56 -13.99 -17.15
CA PRO A 123 16.85 -13.93 -16.49
C PRO A 123 17.03 -15.23 -15.70
N ALA A 124 18.21 -15.84 -15.84
CA ALA A 124 18.52 -17.22 -15.42
C ALA A 124 18.50 -17.46 -13.89
N TYR A 125 17.76 -16.68 -13.11
CA TYR A 125 17.69 -16.80 -11.64
C TYR A 125 16.38 -17.42 -11.13
N GLU A 126 15.39 -17.74 -11.97
CA GLU A 126 14.10 -18.27 -11.52
C GLU A 126 13.95 -19.80 -11.60
N SER A 127 15.00 -20.53 -12.01
CA SER A 127 14.96 -22.00 -12.17
C SER A 127 15.40 -22.81 -10.94
N ALA A 128 15.66 -22.18 -9.79
CA ALA A 128 16.22 -22.86 -8.62
C ALA A 128 15.24 -23.20 -7.48
N GLN A 129 13.95 -22.85 -7.55
CA GLN A 129 13.01 -23.08 -6.44
C GLN A 129 11.74 -23.89 -6.79
N ALA A 130 11.63 -24.46 -8.00
CA ALA A 130 10.42 -25.17 -8.43
C ALA A 130 10.39 -26.69 -8.11
N ASN A 131 11.37 -27.27 -7.38
CA ASN A 131 11.47 -28.73 -7.20
C ASN A 131 11.25 -29.25 -5.76
N HIS A 132 10.65 -28.48 -4.84
CA HIS A 132 10.39 -28.97 -3.47
C HIS A 132 9.01 -28.63 -2.92
N THR A 133 7.92 -28.86 -3.68
CA THR A 133 6.57 -28.94 -3.08
C THR A 133 5.58 -29.69 -3.99
N ALA A 134 5.83 -30.96 -4.28
CA ALA A 134 4.94 -31.76 -5.14
C ALA A 134 4.59 -33.17 -4.61
N GLU A 135 4.77 -33.46 -3.31
CA GLU A 135 4.43 -34.77 -2.73
C GLU A 135 3.80 -34.71 -1.33
N ALA A 136 2.94 -33.74 -1.04
CA ALA A 136 2.22 -33.71 0.26
C ALA A 136 0.78 -33.16 0.20
N GLU A 137 0.11 -33.25 -0.96
CA GLU A 137 -1.31 -32.90 -1.08
C GLU A 137 -2.10 -34.02 -1.77
N GLN A 138 -2.14 -35.18 -1.11
CA GLN A 138 -3.21 -36.17 -1.27
C GLN A 138 -3.55 -36.66 0.13
N GLU A 139 -4.84 -36.63 0.47
CA GLU A 139 -5.46 -36.91 1.78
C GLU A 139 -5.68 -35.71 2.72
N ALA A 140 -6.65 -34.86 2.37
CA ALA A 140 -7.64 -34.29 3.30
C ALA A 140 -8.64 -33.41 2.53
N PHE A 141 -9.45 -34.01 1.66
CA PHE A 141 -10.64 -33.35 1.12
C PHE A 141 -11.83 -34.29 1.25
N SER A 142 -12.27 -34.46 2.50
CA SER A 142 -13.58 -34.99 2.81
C SER A 142 -14.01 -34.40 4.14
N ASP A 143 -15.18 -33.77 4.12
CA ASP A 143 -16.03 -33.48 5.27
C ASP A 143 -15.81 -32.15 6.00
N GLU A 144 -16.37 -31.05 5.45
CA GLU A 144 -17.00 -30.03 6.29
C GLU A 144 -17.98 -29.15 5.49
N SER A 145 -19.12 -29.75 5.16
CA SER A 145 -20.31 -29.03 4.70
C SER A 145 -21.43 -29.25 5.71
N GLN A 146 -21.44 -28.49 6.82
CA GLN A 146 -22.65 -28.17 7.59
C GLN A 146 -22.34 -27.22 8.76
N ALA A 147 -23.26 -26.27 8.98
CA ALA A 147 -23.33 -25.31 10.09
C ALA A 147 -22.39 -24.08 9.91
N LEU A 148 -22.81 -22.82 9.97
CA LEU A 148 -23.89 -22.19 10.73
C LEU A 148 -24.39 -20.94 9.99
N ASN A 149 -25.68 -20.97 9.70
CA ASN A 149 -26.57 -19.81 9.82
C ASN A 149 -26.64 -19.45 11.32
N ASP A 150 -26.95 -18.20 11.64
CA ASP A 150 -27.08 -17.58 12.98
C ASP A 150 -25.79 -17.09 13.66
N SER A 151 -25.56 -15.78 13.59
CA SER A 151 -25.55 -14.95 14.81
C SER A 151 -25.61 -13.48 14.45
N ALA A 152 -26.83 -12.95 14.45
CA ALA A 152 -27.10 -11.53 14.57
C ALA A 152 -27.39 -11.23 16.04
N GLU A 153 -26.43 -10.67 16.78
CA GLU A 153 -26.64 -9.90 18.03
C GLU A 153 -25.46 -8.91 18.12
N GLU A 154 -25.69 -7.63 17.83
CA GLU A 154 -25.85 -6.58 18.84
C GLU A 154 -24.76 -6.59 19.92
N MET A 155 -23.81 -5.65 19.80
CA MET A 155 -23.08 -5.14 20.98
C MET A 155 -22.75 -3.66 20.76
N ASP A 156 -23.76 -2.82 21.01
CA ASP A 156 -23.59 -1.38 21.28
C ASP A 156 -22.97 -1.21 22.67
N THR A 157 -21.64 -1.23 22.74
CA THR A 157 -20.92 -0.79 23.94
C THR A 157 -20.76 0.73 23.92
N TYR A 158 -21.69 1.38 24.61
CA TYR A 158 -21.56 2.75 25.12
C TYR A 158 -20.30 2.86 25.98
N SER A 159 -19.29 3.60 25.51
CA SER A 159 -18.27 4.19 26.37
C SER A 159 -18.50 5.69 26.36
N ALA A 160 -19.40 6.12 27.25
CA ALA A 160 -19.42 7.48 27.76
C ALA A 160 -18.18 7.69 28.63
N GLU A 161 -17.83 8.96 28.83
CA GLU A 161 -16.83 9.49 29.77
C GLU A 161 -15.39 9.61 29.26
N ALA A 162 -15.09 10.79 28.70
CA ALA A 162 -13.86 11.57 28.94
C ALA A 162 -13.96 12.84 28.06
N ASP A 163 -14.55 13.91 28.55
CA ASP A 163 -13.95 14.92 29.43
C ASP A 163 -13.62 16.19 28.64
N GLU A 164 -14.16 17.27 29.19
CA GLU A 164 -13.98 18.66 28.81
C GLU A 164 -12.51 19.04 28.74
N VAL A 165 -12.06 19.65 27.63
CA VAL A 165 -11.17 20.82 27.76
C VAL A 165 -11.49 21.80 26.65
N ALA A 166 -12.17 22.88 27.05
CA ALA A 166 -12.26 24.12 26.34
C ALA A 166 -10.86 24.64 25.98
N ASN A 167 -10.66 24.99 24.72
CA ASN A 167 -9.67 26.01 24.34
C ASN A 167 -10.28 26.83 23.21
N GLU A 168 -11.08 27.80 23.62
CA GLU A 168 -11.32 29.04 22.90
C GLU A 168 -9.98 29.80 22.88
N ASP A 169 -9.24 29.70 21.77
CA ASP A 169 -8.22 30.69 21.46
C ASP A 169 -8.54 31.27 20.07
N GLU A 170 -9.40 32.27 20.14
CA GLU A 170 -9.85 33.13 19.07
C GLU A 170 -8.72 34.11 18.71
N MET A 171 -7.75 33.66 17.92
CA MET A 171 -6.79 34.57 17.28
C MET A 171 -7.30 34.99 15.90
N GLN A 172 -8.01 36.12 15.88
CA GLN A 172 -8.20 36.95 14.69
C GLN A 172 -6.84 37.52 14.26
N ALA A 173 -6.15 36.80 13.38
CA ALA A 173 -4.98 37.30 12.68
C ALA A 173 -5.39 37.73 11.25
N THR A 174 -5.75 39.00 11.12
CA THR A 174 -5.77 39.73 9.86
C THR A 174 -4.34 39.79 9.32
N GLY A 175 -4.02 38.91 8.37
CA GLY A 175 -2.73 38.84 7.69
C GLY A 175 -2.93 38.59 6.21
N GLU A 176 -3.22 39.66 5.47
CA GLU A 176 -3.19 39.68 4.02
C GLU A 176 -1.77 39.33 3.54
N GLY A 177 -1.65 38.30 2.69
CA GLY A 177 -0.41 38.01 1.97
C GLY A 177 0.29 36.70 2.35
N GLN A 178 -0.39 35.56 2.26
CA GLN A 178 0.28 34.26 2.16
C GLN A 178 -0.16 33.55 0.88
N ALA A 179 0.81 33.33 0.00
CA ALA A 179 0.73 32.51 -1.19
C ALA A 179 -0.04 31.21 -0.89
N GLU A 180 -1.07 30.97 -1.69
CA GLU A 180 -1.98 29.83 -1.63
C GLU A 180 -1.18 28.53 -1.43
N SER A 181 -1.13 28.05 -0.19
CA SER A 181 -0.61 26.72 0.09
C SER A 181 -1.59 25.73 -0.53
N SER A 182 -1.30 25.31 -1.75
CA SER A 182 -2.06 24.42 -2.64
C SER A 182 -2.34 23.01 -2.08
N GLY A 183 -2.19 22.82 -0.78
CA GLY A 183 -2.46 21.57 -0.07
C GLY A 183 -3.65 21.62 0.90
N ARG A 184 -4.26 22.78 1.18
CA ARG A 184 -5.43 22.83 2.07
C ARG A 184 -6.73 22.64 1.29
N LEU A 185 -7.61 21.78 1.81
CA LEU A 185 -8.91 21.49 1.25
C LEU A 185 -9.78 22.76 1.21
N THR A 186 -10.24 23.15 0.02
CA THR A 186 -11.05 24.35 -0.19
C THR A 186 -12.45 24.18 0.39
N GLU A 187 -13.17 25.27 0.63
CA GLU A 187 -14.53 25.21 1.18
C GLU A 187 -15.52 24.53 0.21
N VAL A 188 -15.34 24.74 -1.09
CA VAL A 188 -16.13 24.07 -2.14
C VAL A 188 -15.89 22.56 -2.12
N ASP A 189 -14.65 22.14 -1.94
CA ASP A 189 -14.31 20.72 -1.80
C ASP A 189 -14.91 20.12 -0.52
N ARG A 190 -14.90 20.87 0.59
CA ARG A 190 -15.52 20.42 1.86
C ARG A 190 -17.02 20.16 1.71
N GLN A 191 -17.74 21.06 1.04
CA GLN A 191 -19.17 20.86 0.77
C GLN A 191 -19.42 19.67 -0.16
N THR A 192 -18.56 19.47 -1.17
CA THR A 192 -18.64 18.33 -2.08
C THR A 192 -18.39 17.02 -1.33
N LEU A 193 -17.35 16.97 -0.49
CA LEU A 193 -17.06 15.83 0.37
C LEU A 193 -18.20 15.55 1.35
N PHE A 194 -18.81 16.59 1.93
CA PHE A 194 -19.93 16.42 2.85
C PHE A 194 -21.09 15.67 2.20
N ARG A 195 -21.49 16.07 0.98
CA ARG A 195 -22.55 15.36 0.22
C ARG A 195 -22.18 13.91 -0.07
N THR A 196 -20.93 13.66 -0.46
CA THR A 196 -20.44 12.29 -0.71
C THR A 196 -20.42 11.45 0.57
N ILE A 197 -19.97 12.02 1.69
CA ILE A 197 -19.96 11.34 2.99
C ILE A 197 -21.38 11.01 3.44
N ASP A 198 -22.31 11.97 3.33
CA ASP A 198 -23.72 11.79 3.70
C ASP A 198 -24.38 10.67 2.88
N GLN A 199 -24.17 10.68 1.55
CA GLN A 199 -24.62 9.60 0.68
C GLN A 199 -24.08 8.24 1.11
N MET A 200 -22.75 8.12 1.30
CA MET A 200 -22.13 6.85 1.70
C MET A 200 -22.57 6.39 3.09
N ARG A 201 -22.92 7.32 3.99
CA ARG A 201 -23.49 7.01 5.30
C ARG A 201 -24.93 6.51 5.17
N GLY A 202 -25.73 7.09 4.28
CA GLY A 202 -27.07 6.59 3.94
C GLY A 202 -27.04 5.16 3.37
N GLU A 203 -25.98 4.81 2.65
CA GLU A 203 -25.71 3.45 2.14
C GLU A 203 -25.17 2.48 3.20
N GLY A 204 -24.91 2.93 4.43
CA GLY A 204 -24.45 2.10 5.55
C GLY A 204 -22.94 1.83 5.57
N TYR A 205 -22.12 2.57 4.83
CA TYR A 205 -20.67 2.39 4.89
C TYR A 205 -20.06 2.92 6.19
N GLY A 206 -19.08 2.18 6.71
CA GLY A 206 -18.27 2.60 7.86
C GLY A 206 -17.27 3.71 7.51
N TRP A 207 -16.89 4.51 8.51
CA TRP A 207 -16.03 5.70 8.34
C TRP A 207 -14.67 5.42 7.68
N GLU A 208 -14.05 4.27 7.98
CA GLU A 208 -12.77 3.89 7.36
C GLU A 208 -12.90 3.60 5.86
N LYS A 209 -14.03 3.03 5.43
CA LYS A 209 -14.29 2.78 4.01
C LYS A 209 -14.48 4.09 3.26
N ILE A 210 -15.19 5.05 3.87
CA ILE A 210 -15.38 6.39 3.33
C ILE A 210 -14.03 7.13 3.24
N ALA A 211 -13.19 7.05 4.27
CA ALA A 211 -11.86 7.65 4.27
C ALA A 211 -10.98 7.12 3.12
N ARG A 212 -10.96 5.80 2.89
CA ARG A 212 -10.24 5.20 1.75
C ARG A 212 -10.79 5.67 0.41
N HIS A 213 -12.11 5.80 0.29
CA HIS A 213 -12.74 6.31 -0.93
C HIS A 213 -12.32 7.75 -1.23
N ILE A 214 -12.37 8.64 -0.24
CA ILE A 214 -11.94 10.05 -0.37
C ILE A 214 -10.44 10.14 -0.71
N SER A 215 -9.59 9.36 -0.03
CA SER A 215 -8.16 9.27 -0.36
C SER A 215 -7.92 8.80 -1.79
N SER A 216 -8.71 7.84 -2.29
CA SER A 216 -8.57 7.33 -3.67
C SER A 216 -8.97 8.35 -4.73
N GLN A 217 -9.84 9.30 -4.39
CA GLN A 217 -10.22 10.42 -5.25
C GLN A 217 -9.16 11.54 -5.26
N GLY A 218 -8.14 11.46 -4.41
CA GLY A 218 -7.03 12.42 -4.38
C GLY A 218 -7.31 13.70 -3.61
N TYR A 219 -8.38 13.74 -2.80
CA TYR A 219 -8.67 14.92 -1.98
C TYR A 219 -7.63 15.06 -0.85
N PRO A 220 -7.02 16.26 -0.68
CA PRO A 220 -6.12 16.50 0.44
C PRO A 220 -6.88 16.48 1.77
N THR A 221 -6.21 16.13 2.87
CA THR A 221 -6.83 16.20 4.20
C THR A 221 -7.12 17.65 4.61
N VAL A 222 -7.96 17.85 5.63
CA VAL A 222 -8.28 19.19 6.17
C VAL A 222 -7.01 19.95 6.60
N SER A 223 -6.02 19.24 7.16
CA SER A 223 -4.71 19.80 7.51
C SER A 223 -3.76 19.96 6.31
N GLY A 224 -4.09 19.38 5.16
CA GLY A 224 -3.23 19.30 3.98
C GLY A 224 -2.03 18.37 4.12
N LYS A 225 -2.03 17.49 5.14
CA LYS A 225 -0.95 16.55 5.43
C LYS A 225 -1.50 15.18 5.78
N GLY A 226 -0.86 14.13 5.27
CA GLY A 226 -1.20 12.73 5.56
C GLY A 226 -2.35 12.16 4.72
N SER A 227 -2.82 10.98 5.11
CA SER A 227 -3.93 10.25 4.48
C SER A 227 -5.20 10.36 5.33
N TRP A 228 -6.38 10.30 4.71
CA TRP A 228 -7.65 10.26 5.42
C TRP A 228 -7.74 9.04 6.33
N ARG A 229 -8.27 9.25 7.54
CA ARG A 229 -8.64 8.22 8.52
C ARG A 229 -10.11 8.37 8.86
N GLY A 230 -10.77 7.30 9.30
CA GLY A 230 -12.20 7.32 9.61
C GLY A 230 -12.59 8.40 10.62
N ILE A 231 -11.76 8.61 11.65
CA ILE A 231 -12.02 9.64 12.67
C ILE A 231 -12.01 11.07 12.11
N MET A 232 -11.18 11.35 11.09
CA MET A 232 -11.13 12.66 10.46
C MET A 232 -12.38 12.92 9.60
N VAL A 233 -12.88 11.88 8.93
CA VAL A 233 -14.12 11.96 8.15
C VAL A 233 -15.32 12.20 9.06
N LYS A 234 -15.39 11.47 10.19
CA LYS A 234 -16.44 11.65 11.21
C LYS A 234 -16.45 13.09 11.74
N ASN A 235 -15.29 13.60 12.18
CA ASN A 235 -15.19 14.96 12.71
C ASN A 235 -15.55 16.03 11.67
N LEU A 236 -15.19 15.82 10.40
CA LEU A 236 -15.57 16.72 9.31
C LEU A 236 -17.09 16.72 9.11
N PHE A 237 -17.70 15.53 9.09
CA PHE A 237 -19.14 15.38 8.92
C PHE A 237 -19.92 16.06 10.06
N GLU A 238 -19.53 15.80 11.31
CA GLU A 238 -20.17 16.42 12.49
C GLU A 238 -20.07 17.95 12.44
N ARG A 239 -18.89 18.49 12.10
CA ARG A 239 -18.69 19.94 11.97
C ARG A 239 -19.57 20.57 10.90
N MET A 240 -19.68 19.94 9.74
CA MET A 240 -20.52 20.44 8.64
C MET A 240 -22.01 20.28 8.95
N ALA A 241 -22.41 19.20 9.64
CA ALA A 241 -23.78 18.99 10.07
C ALA A 241 -24.22 20.01 11.13
N THR A 242 -23.32 20.44 12.02
CA THR A 242 -23.62 21.51 13.00
C THR A 242 -23.64 22.92 12.38
N ALA A 243 -23.00 23.10 11.23
CA ALA A 243 -22.92 24.39 10.56
C ALA A 243 -24.08 24.65 9.59
N SER A 244 -24.88 23.61 9.27
CA SER A 244 -26.06 23.70 8.41
C SER A 244 -27.34 23.94 9.20
#